data_AF-A0A558F0E3-F1
#
_entry.id   AF-A0A558F0E3-F1
#
_cell.length_a   1.000
_cell.length_b   1.000
_cell.length_c   1.000
_cell.angle_alpha   90.00
_cell.angle_beta   90.00
_cell.angle_gamma   90.00
#
_symmetry.space_group_name_H-M   'P 1'
#
loop_
_entity.id
_entity.type
_entity.pdbx_description
1 polymer ?
#
loop_
_entity_poly.entity_id
_entity_poly.type
_entity_poly.pdbx_seq_one_letter_code
_entity_poly.pdbx_strand_id
1 'polypeptide(L)' 'MSDELDPITPESAMSYYLDARRYDLSPDTIQSHRYRLKSFVRWLQSPAHGSGEVMNMNDVDLRTVHAYRVFKR' A
#
# COMPACT_ATOMS: atom_id res chain seq x y z
N MET A 1 21.71 13.37 11.45
CA MET A 1 20.44 12.63 11.51
C MET A 1 20.55 11.57 10.43
N SER A 2 20.25 10.30 10.71
CA SER A 2 20.22 9.31 9.63
C SER A 2 18.98 9.57 8.78
N ASP A 3 19.14 9.64 7.46
CA ASP A 3 18.04 9.80 6.50
C ASP A 3 17.24 8.49 6.31
N GLU A 4 17.29 7.58 7.28
CA GLU A 4 16.57 6.31 7.24
C GLU A 4 15.13 6.52 7.70
N LEU A 5 14.19 6.10 6.85
CA LEU A 5 12.77 6.09 7.18
C LEU A 5 12.45 4.96 8.17
N ASP A 6 11.60 5.23 9.14
CA ASP A 6 11.09 4.20 10.05
C ASP A 6 10.30 3.14 9.26
N PRO A 7 10.62 1.84 9.42
CA PRO A 7 9.97 0.78 8.68
C PRO A 7 8.50 0.63 9.09
N ILE A 8 7.64 0.36 8.10
CA ILE A 8 6.21 0.17 8.33
C ILE A 8 5.62 -0.90 7.41
N THR A 9 4.73 -1.74 7.94
CA THR A 9 4.05 -2.76 7.13
C THR A 9 3.03 -2.15 6.16
N PRO A 10 2.75 -2.80 5.02
CA PRO A 10 1.73 -2.33 4.09
C PRO A 10 0.33 -2.13 4.72
N GLU A 11 -0.07 -3.01 5.64
CA GLU A 11 -1.33 -2.87 6.38
C GLU A 11 -1.36 -1.63 7.26
N SER A 12 -0.27 -1.40 8.01
CA SER A 12 -0.13 -0.25 8.89
C SER A 12 -0.13 1.04 8.08
N ALA A 13 0.60 1.09 6.97
CA ALA A 13 0.60 2.23 6.06
C ALA A 13 -0.78 2.50 5.45
N MET A 14 -1.51 1.46 5.04
CA MET A 14 -2.90 1.59 4.60
C MET A 14 -3.79 2.15 5.72
N SER A 15 -3.64 1.65 6.94
CA SER A 15 -4.43 2.12 8.09
C SER A 15 -4.18 3.60 8.37
N TYR A 16 -2.92 4.03 8.42
CA TYR A 16 -2.57 5.44 8.60
C TYR A 16 -3.12 6.32 7.48
N TYR A 17 -3.02 5.90 6.22
CA TYR A 17 -3.58 6.65 5.11
C TYR A 17 -5.10 6.83 5.25
N LEU A 18 -5.83 5.75 5.57
CA LEU A 18 -7.29 5.81 5.71
C LEU A 18 -7.69 6.66 6.91
N ASP A 19 -6.97 6.56 8.01
CA ASP A 19 -7.21 7.36 9.22
C ASP A 19 -7.00 8.85 8.96
N ALA A 20 -5.87 9.20 8.32
CA ALA A 20 -5.54 10.58 7.97
C ALA A 20 -6.55 11.24 7.01
N ARG A 21 -7.32 10.45 6.25
CA ARG A 21 -8.29 10.96 5.26
C ARG A 21 -9.74 10.88 5.72
N ARG A 22 -10.02 10.21 6.85
CA ARG A 22 -11.40 9.85 7.25
C ARG A 22 -12.31 11.06 7.49
N TYR A 23 -11.72 12.21 7.83
CA TYR A 23 -12.45 13.45 8.10
C TYR A 23 -12.58 14.36 6.88
N ASP A 24 -11.77 14.15 5.85
CA ASP A 24 -11.73 15.01 4.65
C ASP A 24 -12.55 14.43 3.49
N LEU A 25 -12.88 13.13 3.56
CA LEU A 25 -13.52 12.39 2.48
C LEU A 25 -14.86 11.79 2.92
N SER A 26 -15.77 11.63 1.96
CA SER A 26 -17.04 10.94 2.23
C SER A 26 -16.80 9.46 2.62
N PRO A 27 -17.72 8.85 3.39
CA PRO A 27 -17.64 7.43 3.75
C PRO A 27 -17.46 6.50 2.54
N ASP A 28 -18.21 6.76 1.46
CA ASP A 28 -18.12 5.97 0.21
C ASP A 28 -16.76 6.11 -0.47
N THR A 29 -16.16 7.30 -0.42
CA THR A 29 -14.82 7.56 -0.95
C THR A 29 -13.76 6.81 -0.14
N ILE A 30 -13.85 6.85 1.19
CA ILE A 30 -12.97 6.09 2.10
C ILE A 30 -13.11 4.59 1.85
N GLN A 31 -14.33 4.09 1.70
CA GLN A 31 -14.58 2.68 1.42
C GLN A 31 -13.96 2.26 0.08
N SER A 32 -14.09 3.11 -0.95
CA SER A 32 -13.48 2.89 -2.25
C SER A 32 -11.94 2.86 -2.18
N HIS A 33 -11.32 3.77 -1.42
CA HIS A 33 -9.88 3.75 -1.18
C HIS A 33 -9.44 2.47 -0.46
N ARG A 34 -10.17 2.07 0.60
CA ARG A 34 -9.90 0.84 1.35
C ARG A 34 -9.87 -0.38 0.42
N TYR A 35 -10.85 -0.54 -0.46
CA TYR A 35 -10.88 -1.68 -1.38
C TYR A 35 -9.69 -1.70 -2.35
N ARG A 36 -9.35 -0.55 -2.93
CA ARG A 36 -8.21 -0.43 -3.86
C ARG A 36 -6.88 -0.71 -3.17
N LEU A 37 -6.65 -0.11 -2.00
CA LEU A 37 -5.41 -0.27 -1.23
C LEU A 37 -5.29 -1.68 -0.65
N LYS A 38 -6.37 -2.27 -0.15
CA LYS A 38 -6.37 -3.66 0.32
C LYS A 38 -5.97 -4.64 -0.78
N SER A 39 -6.37 -4.37 -2.02
CA SER A 39 -5.96 -5.17 -3.18
C SER A 39 -4.46 -5.04 -3.45
N PHE A 40 -3.89 -3.84 -3.28
CA PHE A 40 -2.46 -3.60 -3.44
C PHE A 40 -1.64 -4.27 -2.34
N VAL A 41 -2.03 -4.09 -1.07
CA VAL A 41 -1.41 -4.75 0.09
C VAL A 41 -1.38 -6.28 -0.08
N ARG A 42 -2.52 -6.87 -0.46
CA ARG A 42 -2.59 -8.31 -0.73
C ARG A 42 -1.67 -8.76 -1.86
N TRP A 43 -1.53 -7.94 -2.90
CA TRP A 43 -0.64 -8.28 -4.01
C TRP A 43 0.83 -8.24 -3.60
N LEU A 44 1.24 -7.23 -2.82
CA LEU A 44 2.59 -7.13 -2.25
C LEU A 44 3.00 -8.34 -1.40
N GLN A 45 2.02 -9.01 -0.80
CA GLN A 45 2.21 -10.20 0.03
C GLN A 45 1.96 -11.51 -0.72
N SER A 46 1.62 -11.43 -2.00
CA SER A 46 1.29 -12.60 -2.80
C SER A 46 2.50 -13.09 -3.59
N PRO A 47 2.53 -14.39 -3.96
CA PRO A 47 3.53 -14.91 -4.89
C PRO A 47 3.58 -14.17 -6.23
N ALA A 48 2.51 -13.48 -6.64
CA ALA A 48 2.44 -12.72 -7.89
C ALA A 48 3.33 -11.47 -7.92
N HIS A 49 3.81 -10.99 -6.77
CA HIS A 49 4.78 -9.90 -6.70
C HIS A 49 6.18 -10.33 -7.17
N GLY A 50 6.53 -11.62 -7.01
CA GLY A 50 7.77 -12.21 -7.52
C GLY A 50 9.04 -11.93 -6.71
N SER A 51 9.05 -10.94 -5.81
CA SER A 51 10.24 -10.58 -5.00
C SER A 51 10.14 -11.01 -3.52
N GLY A 52 9.21 -11.92 -3.22
CA GLY A 52 8.83 -12.26 -1.85
C GLY A 52 7.80 -11.30 -1.26
N GLU A 53 7.44 -11.57 -0.01
CA GLU A 53 6.46 -10.81 0.77
C GLU A 53 7.06 -9.46 1.19
N VAL A 54 6.39 -8.34 0.85
CA VAL A 54 6.84 -7.01 1.29
C VAL A 54 6.30 -6.71 2.67
N MET A 55 7.21 -6.58 3.64
CA MET A 55 6.88 -6.24 5.03
C MET A 55 7.31 -4.83 5.43
N ASN A 56 8.07 -4.14 4.58
CA ASN A 56 8.52 -2.78 4.79
C ASN A 56 8.16 -1.91 3.58
N MET A 57 7.34 -0.88 3.79
CA MET A 57 6.94 0.05 2.74
C MET A 57 8.09 0.90 2.19
N ASN A 58 9.25 0.94 2.86
CA ASN A 58 10.45 1.57 2.33
C ASN A 58 11.01 0.83 1.09
N ASP A 59 10.63 -0.45 0.91
CA ASP A 59 11.03 -1.27 -0.24
C ASP A 59 10.11 -1.07 -1.46
N VAL A 60 9.03 -0.27 -1.31
CA VAL A 60 8.07 0.00 -2.39
C VAL A 60 8.52 1.21 -3.18
N ASP A 61 8.85 1.00 -4.45
CA ASP A 61 9.25 2.06 -5.37
C ASP A 61 8.27 2.21 -6.55
N LEU A 62 8.63 3.08 -7.50
CA LEU A 62 7.85 3.30 -8.72
C LEU A 62 7.72 2.03 -9.59
N ARG A 63 8.72 1.14 -9.57
CA ARG A 63 8.69 -0.11 -10.35
C ARG A 63 7.67 -1.08 -9.76
N THR A 64 7.62 -1.17 -8.42
CA THR A 64 6.60 -1.96 -7.70
C THR A 64 5.19 -1.46 -8.03
N VAL A 65 4.97 -0.14 -8.01
CA VAL A 65 3.68 0.46 -8.39
C VAL A 65 3.33 0.17 -9.86
N HIS A 66 4.30 0.27 -10.77
CA HIS A 66 4.10 -0.06 -12.18
C HIS A 66 3.73 -1.54 -12.37
N ALA A 67 4.43 -2.47 -11.70
CA ALA A 67 4.14 -3.89 -11.76
C ALA A 67 2.73 -4.23 -11.28
N TYR A 68 2.26 -3.61 -10.18
CA TYR A 68 0.88 -3.76 -9.74
C TYR A 68 -0.13 -3.27 -10.78
N ARG A 69 0.13 -2.14 -11.45
CA ARG A 69 -0.75 -1.63 -12.51
C ARG A 69 -0.84 -2.59 -13.69
N VAL A 70 0.25 -3.27 -14.04
CA VAL A 70 0.25 -4.32 -15.07
C VAL A 70 -0.53 -5.54 -14.60
N PHE A 71 -0.35 -5.98 -13.35
CA PHE A 71 -1.08 -7.11 -12.76
C PHE A 71 -2.60 -6.90 -12.70
N LYS A 72 -3.07 -5.66 -12.57
CA LYS A 72 -4.50 -5.31 -12.51
C LYS A 72 -5.17 -5.14 -13.88
N ARG A 73 -4.42 -5.23 -14.98
CA ARG A 73 -4.96 -5.15 -16.34
C ARG A 73 -5.63 -6.45 -16.77
#